data_AF-A0A8T2Y2A0-F1
#
_entry.id   AF-A0A8T2Y2A0-F1
#
_cell.length_a   1.000
_cell.length_b   1.000
_cell.length_c   1.000
_cell.angle_alpha   90.00
_cell.angle_beta   90.00
_cell.angle_gamma   90.00
#
_symmetry.space_group_name_H-M   'P 1'
#
loop_
_entity.id
_entity.type
_entity.pdbx_description
1 polymer ?
#
loop_
_entity_poly.entity_id
_entity_poly.type
_entity_poly.pdbx_seq_one_letter_code
_entity_poly.pdbx_strand_id
1 'polypeptide(L)'
;MENTNYKLVLSCPSGLSPSQVSVVFDPSYDRIAHPDIELENSISEIWDQRVQKNASLFNGKKFRYGGYTLCNRGGSQQDFHVCLHLGLTDYRSFVGTNLNPLWEKFLVPSEDDLMQCQHTSSPLGNGAILETSDKKIVLLQRSYNVGEFPGHVVFPGGHPEPEEVGAASHQMGERLTNSEHNNTKVSQEMFDSIIREVVEEIGVPVTSLCNPLFIGISRRVLNVRPAAFFFIRCNIESKEIQRLYAGAQDGYESTQLYTVSLIELENMASKMPGCHQGGFALYKLMLEATKNF
;
A
#
# COMPACT_ATOMS: atom_id res chain seq x y z
N MET A 1 -0.75 -13.76 23.42
CA MET A 1 -0.37 -13.27 22.09
C MET A 1 -0.51 -11.77 22.15
N GLU A 2 0.56 -11.02 21.89
CA GLU A 2 0.45 -9.55 21.83
C GLU A 2 -0.61 -9.18 20.79
N ASN A 3 -1.59 -8.38 21.21
CA ASN A 3 -2.69 -7.98 20.35
C ASN A 3 -2.16 -6.90 19.39
N THR A 4 -1.51 -7.32 18.30
CA THR A 4 -0.94 -6.40 17.31
C THR A 4 -2.08 -5.73 16.54
N ASN A 5 -1.92 -4.45 16.20
CA ASN A 5 -2.90 -3.71 15.39
C ASN A 5 -2.82 -4.05 13.89
N TYR A 6 -2.09 -5.10 13.53
CA TYR A 6 -1.79 -5.50 12.16
C TYR A 6 -1.54 -7.00 12.03
N LYS A 7 -1.67 -7.48 10.78
CA LYS A 7 -1.26 -8.81 10.29
C LYS A 7 -0.19 -8.62 9.20
N LEU A 8 0.84 -9.46 9.22
CA LEU A 8 1.76 -9.58 8.10
C LEU A 8 1.16 -10.60 7.13
N VAL A 9 0.69 -10.11 5.98
CA VAL A 9 0.01 -10.95 4.96
C VAL A 9 1.06 -11.67 4.12
N LEU A 10 2.12 -10.96 3.76
CA LEU A 10 3.25 -11.48 3.01
C LEU A 10 4.54 -10.86 3.55
N SER A 11 5.57 -11.67 3.76
CA SER A 11 6.89 -11.22 4.19
C SER A 11 7.95 -11.66 3.19
N CYS A 12 8.75 -10.70 2.72
CA CYS A 12 9.83 -10.90 1.76
C CYS A 12 11.12 -10.28 2.30
N PRO A 13 11.75 -10.89 3.32
CA PRO A 13 12.84 -10.26 4.06
C PRO A 13 14.15 -10.13 3.26
N SER A 14 14.30 -10.83 2.13
CA SER A 14 15.42 -10.60 1.21
C SER A 14 15.26 -9.34 0.34
N GLY A 15 14.04 -8.77 0.29
CA GLY A 15 13.68 -7.71 -0.65
C GLY A 15 13.59 -8.21 -2.09
N LEU A 16 12.44 -8.03 -2.73
CA LEU A 16 12.22 -8.45 -4.11
C LEU A 16 12.35 -7.27 -5.07
N SER A 17 13.16 -7.47 -6.11
CA SER A 17 13.27 -6.55 -7.23
C SER A 17 12.03 -6.59 -8.14
N PRO A 18 11.84 -5.62 -9.05
CA PRO A 18 10.74 -5.63 -10.01
C PRO A 18 10.65 -6.93 -10.84
N SER A 19 11.77 -7.56 -11.18
CA SER A 19 11.77 -8.82 -11.92
C SER A 19 11.28 -10.03 -11.12
N GLN A 20 11.22 -9.92 -9.79
CA GLN A 20 10.79 -10.99 -8.88
C GLN A 20 9.34 -10.83 -8.43
N VAL A 21 8.69 -9.73 -8.79
CA VAL A 21 7.28 -9.48 -8.50
C VAL A 21 6.51 -9.38 -9.81
N SER A 22 5.55 -10.28 -9.99
CA SER A 22 4.60 -10.26 -11.10
C SER A 22 3.20 -9.96 -10.59
N VAL A 23 2.31 -9.61 -11.51
CA VAL A 23 0.88 -9.38 -11.21
C VAL A 23 0.03 -10.30 -12.09
N VAL A 24 -1.07 -10.80 -11.55
CA VAL A 24 -2.23 -11.23 -12.32
C VAL A 24 -3.35 -10.23 -12.02
N PHE A 25 -3.72 -9.46 -13.03
CA PHE A 25 -4.78 -8.48 -12.98
C PHE A 25 -6.03 -9.05 -13.66
N ASP A 26 -7.07 -9.37 -12.87
CA ASP A 26 -8.22 -10.12 -13.36
C ASP A 26 -9.50 -9.79 -12.57
N PRO A 27 -10.69 -9.74 -13.21
CA PRO A 27 -11.95 -9.45 -12.54
C PRO A 27 -12.35 -10.47 -11.47
N SER A 28 -11.81 -11.70 -11.49
CA SER A 28 -12.02 -12.66 -10.41
C SER A 28 -11.47 -12.20 -9.05
N TYR A 29 -10.59 -11.20 -9.05
CA TYR A 29 -10.06 -10.56 -7.85
C TYR A 29 -10.77 -9.24 -7.51
N ASP A 30 -11.85 -8.88 -8.20
CA ASP A 30 -12.71 -7.75 -7.83
C ASP A 30 -13.52 -8.07 -6.56
N ARG A 31 -14.16 -7.04 -5.99
CA ARG A 31 -15.02 -7.21 -4.82
C ARG A 31 -16.29 -8.00 -5.19
N ILE A 32 -16.66 -8.97 -4.35
CA ILE A 32 -17.94 -9.67 -4.44
C ILE A 32 -18.99 -8.88 -3.64
N ALA A 33 -20.12 -8.56 -4.25
CA ALA A 33 -21.23 -7.89 -3.55
C ALA A 33 -21.66 -8.69 -2.32
N HIS A 34 -22.00 -7.98 -1.23
CA HIS A 34 -22.44 -8.62 -0.01
C HIS A 34 -23.86 -9.21 -0.21
N PRO A 35 -24.16 -10.43 0.29
CA PRO A 35 -25.46 -11.07 0.09
C PRO A 35 -26.62 -10.37 0.82
N ASP A 36 -26.33 -9.67 1.93
CA ASP A 36 -27.28 -8.78 2.60
C ASP A 36 -27.45 -7.50 1.77
N ILE A 37 -28.65 -7.34 1.19
CA ILE A 37 -29.02 -6.24 0.30
C ILE A 37 -29.03 -4.90 1.04
N GLU A 38 -29.43 -4.86 2.32
CA GLU A 38 -29.45 -3.62 3.10
C GLU A 38 -28.02 -3.14 3.36
N LEU A 39 -27.14 -4.08 3.71
CA LEU A 39 -25.72 -3.76 3.92
C LEU A 39 -25.04 -3.32 2.62
N GLU A 40 -25.31 -3.98 1.50
CA GLU A 40 -24.75 -3.61 0.20
C GLU A 40 -25.26 -2.23 -0.26
N ASN A 41 -26.55 -1.94 -0.07
CA ASN A 41 -27.13 -0.64 -0.40
C ASN A 41 -26.53 0.51 0.44
N SER A 42 -26.11 0.22 1.68
CA SER A 42 -25.48 1.21 2.57
C SER A 42 -24.20 1.84 1.98
N ILE A 43 -23.52 1.16 1.05
CA ILE A 43 -22.35 1.70 0.34
C ILE A 43 -22.73 3.00 -0.40
N SER A 44 -23.88 2.98 -1.09
CA SER A 44 -24.38 4.13 -1.84
C SER A 44 -24.80 5.25 -0.91
N GLU A 45 -25.54 4.91 0.16
CA GLU A 45 -26.05 5.88 1.13
C GLU A 45 -24.92 6.64 1.84
N ILE A 46 -23.87 5.92 2.29
CA ILE A 46 -22.72 6.53 2.96
C ILE A 46 -21.96 7.43 1.99
N TRP A 47 -21.78 7.01 0.75
CA TRP A 47 -21.12 7.82 -0.27
C TRP A 47 -21.88 9.13 -0.53
N ASP A 48 -23.19 9.04 -0.73
CA ASP A 48 -24.03 10.21 -1.01
C ASP A 48 -23.99 11.21 0.16
N GLN A 49 -24.03 10.72 1.40
CA GLN A 49 -23.84 11.55 2.60
C GLN A 49 -22.46 12.22 2.64
N ARG A 50 -21.41 11.54 2.16
CA ARG A 50 -20.03 12.06 2.13
C ARG A 50 -19.90 13.17 1.10
N VAL A 51 -20.44 12.97 -0.11
CA VAL A 51 -20.43 13.96 -1.20
C VAL A 51 -21.23 15.21 -0.82
N GLN A 52 -22.36 15.05 -0.12
CA GLN A 52 -23.13 16.20 0.40
C GLN A 52 -22.32 17.08 1.37
N LYS A 53 -21.39 16.49 2.13
CA LYS A 53 -20.53 17.21 3.09
C LYS A 53 -19.27 17.77 2.45
N ASN A 54 -18.80 17.18 1.37
CA ASN A 54 -17.60 17.60 0.65
C ASN A 54 -17.80 17.49 -0.87
N ALA A 55 -18.16 18.60 -1.50
CA ALA A 55 -18.45 18.67 -2.93
C ALA A 55 -17.20 18.49 -3.82
N SER A 56 -15.98 18.62 -3.28
CA SER A 56 -14.74 18.37 -4.03
C SER A 56 -14.31 16.89 -4.01
N LEU A 57 -15.07 16.03 -3.33
CA LEU A 57 -14.78 14.60 -3.28
C LEU A 57 -15.08 13.94 -4.64
N PHE A 58 -14.10 13.23 -5.19
CA PHE A 58 -14.27 12.45 -6.43
C PHE A 58 -14.04 10.96 -6.18
N ASN A 59 -14.62 10.12 -7.04
CA ASN A 59 -14.47 8.66 -6.97
C ASN A 59 -13.33 8.19 -7.88
N GLY A 60 -12.12 8.05 -7.35
CA GLY A 60 -10.98 7.51 -8.09
C GLY A 60 -10.91 5.98 -8.09
N LYS A 61 -10.47 5.39 -9.21
CA LYS A 61 -10.18 3.95 -9.31
C LYS A 61 -8.93 3.58 -8.53
N LYS A 62 -8.91 2.36 -7.98
CA LYS A 62 -7.78 1.82 -7.21
C LYS A 62 -7.61 0.33 -7.52
N PHE A 63 -6.39 -0.18 -7.39
CA PHE A 63 -6.18 -1.63 -7.41
C PHE A 63 -6.72 -2.25 -6.12
N ARG A 64 -7.50 -3.32 -6.27
CA ARG A 64 -7.95 -4.15 -5.16
C ARG A 64 -6.93 -5.26 -4.91
N TYR A 65 -6.57 -5.46 -3.65
CA TYR A 65 -5.76 -6.62 -3.28
C TYR A 65 -6.62 -7.90 -3.27
N GLY A 66 -6.24 -8.88 -4.09
CA GLY A 66 -6.90 -10.18 -4.24
C GLY A 66 -6.06 -11.37 -3.77
N GLY A 67 -4.95 -11.14 -3.08
CA GLY A 67 -4.06 -12.21 -2.59
C GLY A 67 -2.75 -12.31 -3.35
N TYR A 68 -2.09 -13.45 -3.22
CA TYR A 68 -0.80 -13.72 -3.87
C TYR A 68 -0.56 -15.22 -4.05
N THR A 69 0.35 -15.56 -4.95
CA THR A 69 0.94 -16.89 -5.10
C THR A 69 2.46 -16.80 -4.99
N LEU A 70 3.07 -17.76 -4.30
CA LEU A 70 4.53 -17.91 -4.26
C LEU A 70 5.00 -18.85 -5.36
N CYS A 71 5.96 -18.39 -6.15
CA CYS A 71 6.61 -19.17 -7.18
C CYS A 71 8.05 -19.43 -6.76
N ASN A 72 8.40 -20.70 -6.50
CA ASN A 72 9.77 -21.11 -6.23
C ASN A 72 10.36 -21.73 -7.50
N ARG A 73 11.12 -20.95 -8.28
CA ARG A 73 11.78 -21.44 -9.51
C ARG A 73 13.13 -22.09 -9.18
N GLY A 74 13.10 -23.20 -8.45
CA GLY A 74 14.30 -23.94 -8.04
C GLY A 74 14.70 -23.59 -6.62
N GLY A 75 14.91 -24.60 -5.76
CA GLY A 75 14.93 -24.51 -4.29
C GLY A 75 16.04 -23.68 -3.63
N SER A 76 16.57 -22.64 -4.26
CA SER A 76 17.43 -21.62 -3.68
C SER A 76 16.60 -20.41 -3.17
N GLN A 77 17.09 -19.67 -2.18
CA GLN A 77 16.44 -18.41 -1.77
C GLN A 77 16.52 -17.29 -2.83
N GLN A 78 17.40 -17.42 -3.83
CA GLN A 78 17.57 -16.43 -4.89
C GLN A 78 16.47 -16.51 -5.97
N ASP A 79 15.73 -17.61 -6.05
CA ASP A 79 14.67 -17.83 -7.05
C ASP A 79 13.26 -17.57 -6.52
N PHE A 80 13.14 -16.86 -5.39
CA PHE A 80 11.86 -16.51 -4.79
C PHE A 80 11.14 -15.44 -5.61
N HIS A 81 9.99 -15.80 -6.18
CA HIS A 81 9.14 -14.91 -6.95
C HIS A 81 7.74 -14.83 -6.32
N VAL A 82 7.15 -13.64 -6.35
CA VAL A 82 5.79 -13.39 -5.87
C VAL A 82 4.93 -12.98 -7.04
N CYS A 83 3.77 -13.62 -7.18
CA CYS A 83 2.72 -13.16 -8.06
C CYS A 83 1.61 -12.54 -7.22
N LEU A 84 1.37 -11.23 -7.36
CA LEU A 84 0.27 -10.53 -6.70
C LEU A 84 -1.01 -10.67 -7.54
N HIS A 85 -2.10 -11.01 -6.88
CA HIS A 85 -3.42 -11.06 -7.52
C HIS A 85 -4.14 -9.74 -7.27
N LEU A 86 -4.45 -9.01 -8.33
CA LEU A 86 -5.05 -7.68 -8.25
C LEU A 86 -6.36 -7.63 -9.03
N GLY A 87 -7.36 -6.99 -8.44
CA GLY A 87 -8.59 -6.60 -9.10
C GLY A 87 -8.72 -5.08 -9.18
N LEU A 88 -9.93 -4.61 -9.47
CA LEU A 88 -10.33 -3.21 -9.43
C LEU A 88 -11.27 -2.93 -8.27
N THR A 89 -11.09 -1.75 -7.71
CA THR A 89 -12.05 -1.13 -6.80
C THR A 89 -12.02 0.38 -6.99
N ASP A 90 -12.71 1.11 -6.12
CA ASP A 90 -12.74 2.55 -6.14
C ASP A 90 -12.91 3.15 -4.74
N TYR A 91 -12.67 4.46 -4.65
CA TYR A 91 -12.72 5.17 -3.39
C TYR A 91 -14.11 5.15 -2.76
N ARG A 92 -15.17 5.18 -3.57
CA ARG A 92 -16.57 5.03 -3.13
C ARG A 92 -16.79 3.71 -2.41
N SER A 93 -16.36 2.60 -3.01
CA SER A 93 -16.46 1.28 -2.40
C SER A 93 -15.66 1.22 -1.11
N PHE A 94 -14.45 1.79 -1.08
CA PHE A 94 -13.63 1.84 0.14
C PHE A 94 -14.33 2.58 1.28
N VAL A 95 -14.92 3.75 0.99
CA VAL A 95 -15.70 4.52 1.96
C VAL A 95 -16.92 3.73 2.46
N GLY A 96 -17.62 3.05 1.55
CA GLY A 96 -18.85 2.33 1.87
C GLY A 96 -18.65 0.94 2.48
N THR A 97 -17.46 0.33 2.39
CA THR A 97 -17.18 -0.99 2.98
C THR A 97 -16.16 -0.90 4.13
N ASN A 98 -14.92 -0.51 3.84
CA ASN A 98 -13.85 -0.54 4.84
C ASN A 98 -14.02 0.60 5.85
N LEU A 99 -14.38 1.81 5.41
CA LEU A 99 -14.64 2.93 6.32
C LEU A 99 -16.09 2.98 6.84
N ASN A 100 -16.90 1.97 6.52
CA ASN A 100 -18.25 1.86 7.03
C ASN A 100 -18.21 1.69 8.56
N PRO A 101 -19.06 2.37 9.34
CA PRO A 101 -19.18 2.12 10.78
C PRO A 101 -19.46 0.65 11.14
N LEU A 102 -20.06 -0.10 10.22
CA LEU A 102 -20.36 -1.53 10.32
C LEU A 102 -19.41 -2.40 9.47
N TRP A 103 -18.19 -1.94 9.19
CA TRP A 103 -17.22 -2.63 8.32
C TRP A 103 -17.00 -4.10 8.69
N GLU A 104 -17.08 -4.45 9.98
CA GLU A 104 -16.93 -5.83 10.46
C GLU A 104 -18.00 -6.77 9.87
N LYS A 105 -19.20 -6.26 9.55
CA LYS A 105 -20.27 -7.05 8.92
C LYS A 105 -19.96 -7.44 7.48
N PHE A 106 -19.03 -6.76 6.81
CA PHE A 106 -18.57 -7.14 5.48
C PHE A 106 -17.54 -8.28 5.53
N LEU A 107 -17.09 -8.70 6.72
CA LEU A 107 -16.11 -9.77 6.83
C LEU A 107 -16.78 -11.15 6.81
N VAL A 108 -16.11 -12.09 6.16
CA VAL A 108 -16.43 -13.51 6.28
C VAL A 108 -15.56 -14.13 7.39
N PRO A 109 -16.11 -14.95 8.30
CA PRO A 109 -15.33 -15.71 9.26
C PRO A 109 -14.43 -16.75 8.57
N SER A 110 -13.24 -16.33 8.15
CA SER A 110 -12.25 -17.14 7.44
C SER A 110 -10.85 -16.73 7.86
N GLU A 111 -9.95 -17.70 7.95
CA GLU A 111 -8.50 -17.47 8.13
C GLU A 111 -7.79 -17.10 6.82
N ASP A 112 -8.39 -17.47 5.69
CA ASP A 112 -7.95 -17.03 4.36
C ASP A 112 -8.31 -15.55 4.18
N ASP A 113 -7.28 -14.72 4.02
CA ASP A 113 -7.40 -13.26 3.91
C ASP A 113 -8.23 -12.82 2.70
N LEU A 114 -8.16 -13.54 1.58
CA LEU A 114 -8.96 -13.25 0.38
C LEU A 114 -10.44 -13.47 0.66
N MET A 115 -10.77 -14.63 1.23
CA MET A 115 -12.15 -14.99 1.57
C MET A 115 -12.71 -14.08 2.66
N GLN A 116 -11.92 -13.79 3.69
CA GLN A 116 -12.32 -12.91 4.78
C GLN A 116 -12.73 -11.52 4.26
N CYS A 117 -11.99 -10.98 3.28
CA CYS A 117 -12.16 -9.63 2.78
C CYS A 117 -12.94 -9.57 1.45
N GLN A 118 -13.58 -10.66 1.02
CA GLN A 118 -14.20 -10.76 -0.31
C GLN A 118 -15.28 -9.70 -0.56
N HIS A 119 -16.00 -9.25 0.48
CA HIS A 119 -17.03 -8.21 0.38
C HIS A 119 -16.54 -6.79 0.66
N THR A 120 -15.24 -6.62 0.92
CA THR A 120 -14.62 -5.30 1.12
C THR A 120 -13.91 -4.82 -0.13
N SER A 121 -13.85 -3.51 -0.32
CA SER A 121 -13.09 -2.85 -1.38
C SER A 121 -11.61 -3.21 -1.34
N SER A 122 -11.00 -3.25 -0.15
CA SER A 122 -9.58 -3.65 0.05
C SER A 122 -8.61 -2.99 -0.95
N PRO A 123 -8.61 -1.65 -1.09
CA PRO A 123 -7.67 -0.96 -1.97
C PRO A 123 -6.24 -1.19 -1.47
N LEU A 124 -5.35 -1.56 -2.38
CA LEU A 124 -3.94 -1.76 -2.06
C LEU A 124 -3.24 -0.40 -1.96
N GLY A 125 -2.90 0.01 -0.74
CA GLY A 125 -1.97 1.14 -0.53
C GLY A 125 -0.52 0.74 -0.80
N ASN A 126 0.36 1.71 -0.89
CA ASN A 126 1.81 1.50 -0.86
C ASN A 126 2.47 2.34 0.25
N GLY A 127 3.71 2.00 0.61
CA GLY A 127 4.50 2.73 1.60
C GLY A 127 6.00 2.46 1.45
N ALA A 128 6.81 3.51 1.59
CA ALA A 128 8.25 3.49 1.40
C ALA A 128 8.99 3.65 2.72
N ILE A 129 9.86 2.71 3.01
CA ILE A 129 10.85 2.81 4.08
C ILE A 129 12.11 3.34 3.45
N LEU A 130 12.23 4.66 3.45
CA LEU A 130 13.31 5.39 2.82
C LEU A 130 14.50 5.55 3.79
N GLU A 131 15.61 4.87 3.50
CA GLU A 131 16.87 5.00 4.24
C GLU A 131 17.78 6.04 3.56
N THR A 132 18.18 7.06 4.33
CA THR A 132 19.11 8.11 3.89
C THR A 132 20.56 7.63 3.87
N SER A 133 21.46 8.39 3.24
CA SER A 133 22.89 8.05 3.18
C SER A 133 23.56 7.98 4.56
N ASP A 134 23.06 8.76 5.51
CA ASP A 134 23.45 8.79 6.93
C ASP A 134 22.62 7.83 7.83
N LYS A 135 21.95 6.83 7.23
CA LYS A 135 21.25 5.72 7.94
C LYS A 135 20.09 6.17 8.81
N LYS A 136 19.40 7.25 8.43
CA LYS A 136 18.13 7.67 9.01
C LYS A 136 16.97 7.16 8.16
N ILE A 137 15.81 7.00 8.79
CA ILE A 137 14.56 6.62 8.13
C ILE A 137 13.66 7.84 8.06
N VAL A 138 13.05 8.07 6.89
CA VAL A 138 12.13 9.19 6.68
C VAL A 138 10.71 8.80 7.08
N LEU A 139 10.06 9.68 7.83
CA LEU A 139 8.65 9.58 8.23
C LEU A 139 7.93 10.89 7.97
N LEU A 140 6.62 10.83 7.77
CA LEU A 140 5.76 11.98 7.58
C LEU A 140 4.70 12.04 8.68
N GLN A 141 4.44 13.24 9.20
CA GLN A 141 3.24 13.50 9.99
C GLN A 141 2.11 13.91 9.06
N ARG A 142 1.03 13.12 9.04
CA ARG A 142 -0.15 13.41 8.22
C ARG A 142 -0.81 14.71 8.68
N SER A 143 -1.28 15.49 7.72
CA SER A 143 -2.11 16.67 7.96
C SER A 143 -3.39 16.29 8.73
N TYR A 144 -3.95 17.24 9.46
CA TYR A 144 -5.22 17.04 10.17
C TYR A 144 -6.44 17.08 9.25
N ASN A 145 -6.25 17.47 7.98
CA ASN A 145 -7.31 17.60 6.98
C ASN A 145 -7.51 16.35 6.12
N VAL A 146 -6.68 15.31 6.29
CA VAL A 146 -6.78 14.07 5.53
C VAL A 146 -7.93 13.19 6.03
N GLY A 147 -8.47 12.36 5.13
CA GLY A 147 -9.62 11.50 5.43
C GLY A 147 -9.34 10.31 6.34
N GLU A 148 -8.07 9.89 6.46
CA GLU A 148 -7.66 8.74 7.27
C GLU A 148 -6.46 9.09 8.16
N PHE A 149 -6.56 8.72 9.44
CA PHE A 149 -5.50 8.89 10.45
C PHE A 149 -4.87 10.30 10.49
N PRO A 150 -5.69 11.37 10.68
CA PRO A 150 -5.17 12.73 10.79
C PRO A 150 -4.15 12.87 11.92
N GLY A 151 -3.06 13.60 11.68
CA GLY A 151 -1.99 13.85 12.66
C GLY A 151 -1.09 12.65 12.98
N HIS A 152 -1.36 11.46 12.43
CA HIS A 152 -0.55 10.28 12.67
C HIS A 152 0.75 10.33 11.90
N VAL A 153 1.77 9.66 12.43
CA VAL A 153 3.03 9.47 11.71
C VAL A 153 2.90 8.24 10.81
N VAL A 154 3.43 8.34 9.60
CA VAL A 154 3.41 7.28 8.59
C VAL A 154 4.74 7.24 7.83
N PHE A 155 4.94 6.16 7.10
CA PHE A 155 5.92 6.12 6.02
C PHE A 155 5.36 6.88 4.81
N PRO A 156 6.22 7.55 4.00
CA PRO A 156 5.82 8.11 2.72
C PRO A 156 5.12 7.08 1.82
N GLY A 157 4.17 7.52 1.01
CA GLY A 157 3.42 6.66 0.10
C GLY A 157 1.93 6.99 0.02
N GLY A 158 1.26 6.34 -0.91
CA GLY A 158 -0.15 6.57 -1.19
C GLY A 158 -0.79 5.34 -1.85
N HIS A 159 -1.17 5.48 -3.11
CA HIS A 159 -1.89 4.43 -3.84
C HIS A 159 -1.51 4.39 -5.32
N PRO A 160 -1.09 3.24 -5.86
CA PRO A 160 -1.00 3.06 -7.30
C PRO A 160 -2.37 3.24 -7.95
N GLU A 161 -2.43 4.00 -9.05
CA GLU A 161 -3.68 4.33 -9.73
C GLU A 161 -3.80 3.56 -11.05
N PRO A 162 -4.89 2.80 -11.27
CA PRO A 162 -5.06 2.06 -12.52
C PRO A 162 -5.09 2.93 -13.78
N GLU A 163 -5.51 4.19 -13.64
CA GLU A 163 -5.61 5.14 -14.76
C GLU A 163 -4.24 5.48 -15.37
N GLU A 164 -3.20 5.58 -14.54
CA GLU A 164 -1.82 5.90 -14.96
C GLU A 164 -1.22 4.88 -15.94
N VAL A 165 -1.74 3.64 -15.92
CA VAL A 165 -1.29 2.56 -16.81
C VAL A 165 -2.36 2.08 -17.79
N GLY A 166 -3.46 2.81 -17.92
CA GLY A 166 -4.57 2.44 -18.80
C GLY A 166 -5.30 1.17 -18.37
N ALA A 167 -5.25 0.84 -17.08
CA ALA A 167 -5.92 -0.32 -16.46
C ALA A 167 -7.24 0.06 -15.76
N ALA A 168 -7.88 1.18 -16.15
CA ALA A 168 -9.10 1.70 -15.55
C ALA A 168 -10.31 0.76 -15.65
N SER A 169 -10.24 -0.26 -16.51
CA SER A 169 -11.25 -1.31 -16.68
C SER A 169 -10.60 -2.61 -17.14
N HIS A 170 -11.22 -3.74 -16.79
CA HIS A 170 -10.89 -5.03 -17.40
C HIS A 170 -11.29 -5.02 -18.88
N GLN A 171 -10.32 -5.21 -19.79
CA GLN A 171 -10.61 -5.27 -21.22
C GLN A 171 -11.43 -6.52 -21.54
N MET A 172 -12.68 -6.33 -21.98
CA MET A 172 -13.64 -7.40 -22.19
C MET A 172 -13.37 -8.09 -23.54
N GLY A 173 -12.91 -9.35 -23.50
CA GLY A 173 -12.79 -10.22 -24.69
C GLY A 173 -11.41 -10.35 -25.35
N GLU A 174 -10.31 -10.09 -24.64
CA GLU A 174 -8.98 -10.02 -25.27
C GLU A 174 -8.16 -11.32 -25.26
N ARG A 175 -7.31 -11.44 -26.30
CA ARG A 175 -6.33 -12.53 -26.50
C ARG A 175 -5.32 -12.58 -25.35
N LEU A 176 -4.83 -13.77 -25.00
CA LEU A 176 -3.82 -14.04 -23.96
C LEU A 176 -2.60 -13.09 -23.99
N THR A 177 -2.21 -12.58 -25.16
CA THR A 177 -1.08 -11.65 -25.31
C THR A 177 -1.32 -10.27 -24.67
N ASN A 178 -2.57 -9.82 -24.60
CA ASN A 178 -2.89 -8.51 -24.05
C ASN A 178 -3.01 -8.55 -22.53
N SER A 179 -3.44 -9.68 -21.95
CA SER A 179 -3.47 -9.86 -20.49
C SER A 179 -2.05 -9.91 -19.89
N GLU A 180 -1.09 -10.57 -20.54
CA GLU A 180 0.32 -10.55 -20.12
C GLU A 180 0.94 -9.14 -20.18
N HIS A 181 0.58 -8.37 -21.21
CA HIS A 181 1.03 -6.98 -21.34
C HIS A 181 0.45 -6.09 -20.24
N ASN A 182 -0.85 -6.22 -19.94
CA ASN A 182 -1.49 -5.49 -18.85
C ASN A 182 -0.88 -5.87 -17.49
N ASN A 183 -0.65 -7.17 -17.24
CA ASN A 183 0.01 -7.65 -16.04
C ASN A 183 1.40 -7.04 -15.85
N THR A 184 2.19 -6.94 -16.92
CA THR A 184 3.52 -6.32 -16.86
C THR A 184 3.44 -4.83 -16.53
N LYS A 185 2.51 -4.09 -17.16
CA LYS A 185 2.29 -2.67 -16.85
C LYS A 185 1.86 -2.44 -15.40
N VAL A 186 0.89 -3.22 -14.92
CA VAL A 186 0.42 -3.11 -13.53
C VAL A 186 1.53 -3.49 -12.55
N SER A 187 2.33 -4.52 -12.86
CA SER A 187 3.48 -4.88 -12.03
C SER A 187 4.51 -3.76 -11.95
N GLN A 188 4.83 -3.13 -13.10
CA GLN A 188 5.75 -2.00 -13.15
C GLN A 188 5.21 -0.79 -12.36
N GLU A 189 3.91 -0.50 -12.49
CA GLU A 189 3.23 0.58 -11.76
C GLU A 189 3.29 0.42 -10.24
N MET A 190 3.31 -0.81 -9.72
CA MET A 190 3.50 -1.02 -8.28
C MET A 190 4.83 -0.46 -7.77
N PHE A 191 5.88 -0.45 -8.59
CA PHE A 191 7.19 0.10 -8.25
C PHE A 191 7.33 1.57 -8.68
N ASP A 192 6.79 1.95 -9.83
CA ASP A 192 6.87 3.33 -10.31
C ASP A 192 6.05 4.27 -9.42
N SER A 193 4.85 3.85 -8.99
CA SER A 193 4.00 4.64 -8.07
C SER A 193 4.73 4.99 -6.79
N ILE A 194 5.39 4.03 -6.13
CA ILE A 194 6.05 4.33 -4.85
C ILE A 194 7.26 5.26 -5.02
N ILE A 195 7.92 5.23 -6.17
CA ILE A 195 8.98 6.21 -6.49
C ILE A 195 8.36 7.60 -6.66
N ARG A 196 7.26 7.70 -7.42
CA ARG A 196 6.55 8.99 -7.64
C ARG A 196 6.09 9.59 -6.33
N GLU A 197 5.41 8.81 -5.48
CA GLU A 197 4.93 9.24 -4.17
C GLU A 197 6.08 9.77 -3.28
N VAL A 198 7.22 9.07 -3.26
CA VAL A 198 8.40 9.54 -2.51
C VAL A 198 8.93 10.88 -3.06
N VAL A 199 8.96 11.05 -4.38
CA VAL A 199 9.41 12.30 -5.01
C VAL A 199 8.41 13.44 -4.73
N GLU A 200 7.11 13.17 -4.83
CA GLU A 200 6.03 14.13 -4.69
C GLU A 200 5.86 14.59 -3.23
N GLU A 201 5.91 13.68 -2.26
CA GLU A 201 5.72 13.97 -0.84
C GLU A 201 6.99 14.52 -0.15
N ILE A 202 8.19 14.18 -0.65
CA ILE A 202 9.47 14.52 0.01
C ILE A 202 10.28 15.56 -0.77
N GLY A 203 10.05 15.69 -2.08
CA GLY A 203 10.77 16.64 -2.94
C GLY A 203 12.18 16.20 -3.33
N VAL A 204 12.56 14.95 -3.07
CA VAL A 204 13.89 14.43 -3.46
C VAL A 204 13.96 14.15 -4.97
N PRO A 205 15.10 14.38 -5.64
CA PRO A 205 15.28 14.01 -7.03
C PRO A 205 15.20 12.49 -7.21
N VAL A 206 14.51 12.02 -8.25
CA VAL A 206 14.43 10.58 -8.58
C VAL A 206 15.81 9.93 -8.74
N THR A 207 16.80 10.66 -9.28
CA THR A 207 18.18 10.18 -9.47
C THR A 207 18.93 9.92 -8.17
N SER A 208 18.40 10.39 -7.03
CA SER A 208 18.95 10.11 -5.71
C SER A 208 18.46 8.81 -5.11
N LEU A 209 17.42 8.19 -5.68
CA LEU A 209 16.78 6.98 -5.18
C LEU A 209 17.36 5.74 -5.87
N CYS A 210 17.69 4.72 -5.07
CA CYS A 210 17.92 3.38 -5.58
C CYS A 210 16.59 2.71 -5.96
N ASN A 211 16.67 1.65 -6.77
CA ASN A 211 15.49 0.87 -7.13
C ASN A 211 14.78 0.32 -5.86
N PRO A 212 13.45 0.45 -5.77
CA PRO A 212 12.67 -0.08 -4.67
C PRO A 212 12.77 -1.60 -4.60
N LEU A 213 12.85 -2.10 -3.37
CA LEU A 213 12.72 -3.52 -3.05
C LEU A 213 11.40 -3.76 -2.35
N PHE A 214 10.56 -4.62 -2.89
CA PHE A 214 9.32 -5.03 -2.24
C PHE A 214 9.63 -5.95 -1.06
N ILE A 215 9.22 -5.55 0.15
CA ILE A 215 9.53 -6.28 1.40
C ILE A 215 8.33 -7.03 1.98
N GLY A 216 7.14 -6.81 1.43
CA GLY A 216 5.94 -7.56 1.80
C GLY A 216 4.67 -6.72 1.84
N ILE A 217 3.61 -7.31 2.38
CA ILE A 217 2.30 -6.69 2.56
C ILE A 217 1.90 -6.79 4.03
N SER A 218 1.50 -5.65 4.60
CA SER A 218 0.85 -5.59 5.89
C SER A 218 -0.60 -5.17 5.75
N ARG A 219 -1.46 -5.75 6.59
CA ARG A 219 -2.85 -5.35 6.71
C ARG A 219 -3.11 -4.89 8.14
N ARG A 220 -3.75 -3.74 8.31
CA ARG A 220 -4.21 -3.32 9.65
C ARG A 220 -5.42 -4.15 10.08
N VAL A 221 -5.55 -4.38 11.39
CA VAL A 221 -6.73 -5.03 11.98
C VAL A 221 -7.96 -4.14 11.81
N LEU A 222 -7.83 -2.87 12.16
CA LEU A 222 -8.89 -1.88 11.95
C LEU A 222 -9.18 -1.76 10.46
N ASN A 223 -10.42 -2.05 10.06
CA ASN A 223 -10.95 -1.95 8.69
C ASN A 223 -10.20 -2.70 7.59
N VAL A 224 -9.33 -3.65 7.94
CA VAL A 224 -8.69 -4.63 7.03
C VAL A 224 -8.02 -4.06 5.79
N ARG A 225 -7.58 -2.79 5.78
CA ARG A 225 -6.89 -2.21 4.61
C ARG A 225 -5.46 -2.77 4.48
N PRO A 226 -5.09 -3.33 3.31
CA PRO A 226 -3.74 -3.78 3.03
C PRO A 226 -2.86 -2.64 2.48
N ALA A 227 -1.55 -2.74 2.70
CA ALA A 227 -0.54 -1.89 2.08
C ALA A 227 0.71 -2.71 1.74
N ALA A 228 1.22 -2.51 0.52
CA ALA A 228 2.50 -3.02 0.06
C ALA A 228 3.64 -2.12 0.56
N PHE A 229 4.69 -2.70 1.12
CA PHE A 229 5.84 -1.95 1.61
C PHE A 229 7.07 -2.18 0.76
N PHE A 230 7.78 -1.09 0.52
CA PHE A 230 9.02 -1.05 -0.25
C PHE A 230 10.14 -0.45 0.59
N PHE A 231 11.34 -1.00 0.45
CA PHE A 231 12.55 -0.41 0.98
C PHE A 231 13.28 0.33 -0.14
N ILE A 232 13.69 1.57 0.12
CA ILE A 232 14.37 2.43 -0.84
C ILE A 232 15.57 3.05 -0.14
N ARG A 233 16.74 3.03 -0.79
CA ARG A 233 17.90 3.81 -0.34
C ARG A 233 17.96 5.13 -1.08
N CYS A 234 18.29 6.20 -0.37
CA CYS A 234 18.52 7.51 -0.91
C CYS A 234 19.97 7.94 -0.66
N ASN A 235 20.61 8.48 -1.69
CA ASN A 235 21.99 8.96 -1.61
C ASN A 235 22.12 10.36 -0.96
N ILE A 236 21.01 10.94 -0.49
CA ILE A 236 20.96 12.25 0.17
C ILE A 236 20.95 12.07 1.69
N GLU A 237 21.67 12.93 2.39
CA GLU A 237 21.69 12.98 3.85
C GLU A 237 20.37 13.52 4.43
N SER A 238 20.01 13.04 5.61
CA SER A 238 18.78 13.41 6.31
C SER A 238 18.53 14.92 6.45
N LYS A 239 19.58 15.71 6.70
CA LYS A 239 19.50 17.17 6.84
C LYS A 239 19.11 17.86 5.53
N GLU A 240 19.58 17.35 4.40
CA GLU A 240 19.26 17.92 3.10
C GLU A 240 17.85 17.51 2.66
N ILE A 241 17.41 16.29 2.96
CA ILE A 241 16.02 15.86 2.74
C ILE A 241 15.04 16.80 3.46
N GLN A 242 15.31 17.18 4.71
CA GLN A 242 14.46 18.13 5.44
C GLN A 242 14.33 19.50 4.75
N ARG A 243 15.35 19.93 3.98
CA ARG A 243 15.30 21.18 3.21
C ARG A 243 14.50 21.01 1.93
N LEU A 244 14.70 19.90 1.23
CA LEU A 244 14.00 19.57 -0.02
C LEU A 244 12.48 19.45 0.18
N TYR A 245 12.06 18.93 1.35
CA TYR A 245 10.67 18.81 1.73
C TYR A 245 9.87 20.12 1.66
N ALA A 246 10.52 21.27 1.86
CA ALA A 246 9.85 22.58 1.72
C ALA A 246 9.35 22.86 0.30
N GLY A 247 9.86 22.16 -0.72
CA GLY A 247 9.42 22.21 -2.10
C GLY A 247 8.63 20.99 -2.57
N ALA A 248 8.20 20.11 -1.66
CA ALA A 248 7.37 18.95 -2.00
C ALA A 248 6.05 19.38 -2.65
N GLN A 249 5.60 18.62 -3.65
CA GLN A 249 4.38 18.92 -4.41
C GLN A 249 3.14 18.70 -3.54
N ASP A 250 3.13 17.63 -2.74
CA ASP A 250 2.03 17.27 -1.85
C ASP A 250 2.21 17.78 -0.42
N GLY A 251 2.73 19.00 -0.29
CA GLY A 251 2.95 19.66 1.00
C GLY A 251 1.67 19.92 1.81
N TYR A 252 0.47 19.64 1.28
CA TYR A 252 -0.79 19.73 2.01
C TYR A 252 -1.18 18.42 2.73
N GLU A 253 -0.63 17.28 2.29
CA GLU A 253 -0.95 15.95 2.84
C GLU A 253 -0.22 15.64 4.14
N SER A 254 0.95 16.26 4.33
CA SER A 254 1.77 16.15 5.52
C SER A 254 2.10 17.52 6.11
N THR A 255 2.27 17.59 7.43
CA THR A 255 2.60 18.84 8.15
C THR A 255 4.04 18.90 8.61
N GLN A 256 4.70 17.74 8.72
CA GLN A 256 6.08 17.63 9.19
C GLN A 256 6.76 16.40 8.57
N LEU A 257 8.06 16.53 8.30
CA LEU A 257 8.94 15.42 7.96
C LEU A 257 9.92 15.15 9.10
N TYR A 258 10.06 13.87 9.48
CA TYR A 258 11.06 13.42 10.45
C TYR A 258 12.10 12.54 9.78
N THR A 259 13.34 12.68 10.24
CA THR A 259 14.43 11.76 9.92
C THR A 259 14.95 11.13 11.20
N VAL A 260 14.71 9.84 11.37
CA VAL A 260 14.85 9.17 12.67
C VAL A 260 15.81 8.00 12.60
N SER A 261 16.50 7.72 13.72
CA SER A 261 17.22 6.47 13.90
C SER A 261 16.26 5.28 14.03
N LEU A 262 16.79 4.06 13.94
CA LEU A 262 15.99 2.84 14.15
C LEU A 262 15.35 2.80 15.54
N ILE A 263 16.04 3.30 16.57
CA ILE A 263 15.55 3.33 17.96
C ILE A 263 14.38 4.31 18.10
N GLU A 264 14.50 5.50 17.50
CA GLU A 264 13.43 6.49 17.47
C GLU A 264 12.22 5.99 16.66
N LEU A 265 12.47 5.32 15.54
CA LEU A 265 11.44 4.68 14.72
C LEU A 265 10.64 3.67 15.52
N GLU A 266 11.27 2.82 16.33
CA GLU A 266 10.57 1.83 17.15
C GLU A 266 9.58 2.49 18.13
N ASN A 267 9.98 3.61 18.75
CA ASN A 267 9.09 4.37 19.63
C ASN A 267 7.91 4.99 18.86
N MET A 268 8.17 5.55 17.66
CA MET A 268 7.15 6.20 16.85
C MET A 268 6.21 5.20 16.16
N ALA A 269 6.71 4.02 15.79
CA ALA A 269 5.95 2.97 15.12
C ALA A 269 4.72 2.55 15.92
N SER A 270 4.80 2.52 17.25
CA SER A 270 3.65 2.20 18.13
C SER A 270 2.41 3.08 17.91
N LYS A 271 2.60 4.30 17.38
CA LYS A 271 1.54 5.29 17.12
C LYS A 271 1.14 5.36 15.64
N MET A 272 1.78 4.60 14.77
CA MET A 272 1.42 4.58 13.36
C MET A 272 0.11 3.80 13.16
N PRO A 273 -0.62 4.03 12.04
CA PRO A 273 -1.71 3.15 11.65
C PRO A 273 -1.22 1.71 11.50
N GLY A 274 -2.07 0.73 11.82
CA GLY A 274 -1.66 -0.69 11.87
C GLY A 274 -0.86 -1.17 10.66
N CYS A 275 -1.24 -0.80 9.44
CA CYS A 275 -0.55 -1.20 8.23
C CYS A 275 0.90 -0.68 8.20
N HIS A 276 1.17 0.53 8.70
CA HIS A 276 2.53 1.06 8.84
C HIS A 276 3.28 0.46 10.03
N GLN A 277 2.60 0.08 11.12
CA GLN A 277 3.23 -0.71 12.18
C GLN A 277 3.76 -2.04 11.63
N GLY A 278 2.96 -2.72 10.80
CA GLY A 278 3.38 -3.93 10.13
C GLY A 278 4.43 -3.69 9.04
N GLY A 279 4.39 -2.55 8.35
CA GLY A 279 5.48 -2.10 7.48
C GLY A 279 6.82 -2.02 8.22
N PHE A 280 6.82 -1.43 9.42
CA PHE A 280 8.02 -1.41 10.28
C PHE A 280 8.44 -2.83 10.69
N ALA A 281 7.49 -3.72 11.00
CA ALA A 281 7.82 -5.11 11.30
C ALA A 281 8.44 -5.85 10.11
N LEU A 282 7.96 -5.64 8.89
CA LEU A 282 8.58 -6.17 7.66
C LEU A 282 10.03 -5.68 7.51
N TYR A 283 10.27 -4.40 7.80
CA TYR A 283 11.61 -3.83 7.76
C TYR A 283 12.55 -4.46 8.80
N LYS A 284 12.07 -4.71 10.02
CA LYS A 284 12.87 -5.44 11.03
C LYS A 284 13.27 -6.84 10.54
N LEU A 285 12.35 -7.57 9.92
CA LEU A 285 12.64 -8.89 9.32
C LEU A 285 13.68 -8.79 8.20
N MET A 286 13.61 -7.74 7.37
CA MET A 286 14.60 -7.50 6.32
C MET A 286 15.99 -7.20 6.88
N LEU A 287 16.08 -6.37 7.94
CA LEU A 287 17.33 -6.08 8.62
C LEU A 287 17.95 -7.32 9.27
N GLU A 288 17.12 -8.19 9.86
CA GLU A 288 17.57 -9.46 10.43
C GLU A 288 18.10 -10.42 9.36
N ALA A 289 17.41 -10.55 8.22
CA ALA A 289 17.89 -11.36 7.12
C ALA A 289 19.22 -10.85 6.55
N THR A 290 19.40 -9.54 6.46
CA THR A 290 20.64 -8.92 5.96
C THR A 290 21.85 -9.17 6.88
N LYS A 291 21.62 -9.38 8.19
CA LYS A 291 22.69 -9.72 9.15
C LYS A 291 23.14 -11.18 9.07
N ASN A 292 22.35 -12.05 8.45
CA ASN A 292 22.60 -13.48 8.35
C ASN A 292 23.32 -13.86 7.03
N PHE A 293 23.77 -12.87 6.26
CA PHE A 293 24.64 -12.99 5.10
C PHE A 293 25.99 -12.31 5.39
#